data_AF-A0AAX6HFV0-F1
#
_entry.id   AF-A0AAX6HFV0-F1
#
_cell.length_a   1.000
_cell.length_b   1.000
_cell.length_c   1.000
_cell.angle_alpha   90.00
_cell.angle_beta   90.00
_cell.angle_gamma   90.00
#
_symmetry.space_group_name_H-M   'P 1'
#
loop_
_entity.id
_entity.type
_entity.pdbx_description
1 polymer ?
#
loop_
_entity_poly.entity_id
_entity_poly.type
_entity_poly.pdbx_seq_one_letter_code
_entity_poly.pdbx_strand_id
1 'polypeptide(L)'
;MRTETQNGELVRPAITRFATNFLTLDSILTHQADLKRMTNTRGWAENYMKLNRKDREKENVVVGLIDNQTYLRDIAGVTALFGPLIKVLRMVDSDDKAEMGHLYEAMDRGKFMIKKNVCKGYKKWWQMIDKRWNNQLHQDIHAAGYFLNPKYQYANDVVNDDEVLNGFHRVVNRMMNDNETRLNINKETERFRLKTGAFGSNQFQSAVNRCLPGSNS
;
A
#
# COMPACT_ATOMS: atom_id res chain seq x y z
N MET A 1 -0.86 16.43 26.52
CA MET A 1 -0.90 15.72 25.22
C MET A 1 0.41 15.00 24.96
N ARG A 2 1.52 15.68 24.59
CA ARG A 2 2.81 15.00 24.31
C ARG A 2 3.32 14.12 25.45
N THR A 3 3.15 14.54 26.71
CA THR A 3 3.53 13.73 27.87
C THR A 3 2.74 12.43 27.99
N GLU A 4 1.44 12.46 27.66
CA GLU A 4 0.53 11.32 27.80
C GLU A 4 0.63 10.35 26.61
N THR A 5 0.98 10.85 25.43
CA THR A 5 1.16 10.06 24.20
C THR A 5 2.60 9.58 24.01
N GLN A 6 3.46 9.66 25.03
CA GLN A 6 4.90 9.34 24.93
C GLN A 6 5.60 10.08 23.76
N ASN A 7 5.31 11.36 23.62
CA ASN A 7 5.73 12.25 22.53
C ASN A 7 5.15 11.90 21.14
N GLY A 8 4.14 11.04 21.06
CA GLY A 8 3.43 10.76 19.82
C GLY A 8 2.72 11.99 19.26
N GLU A 9 2.93 12.26 17.97
CA GLU A 9 2.25 13.34 17.24
C GLU A 9 0.91 12.88 16.65
N LEU A 10 -0.16 13.60 16.99
CA LEU A 10 -1.50 13.34 16.47
C LEU A 10 -1.64 13.76 15.01
N VAL A 11 -1.23 14.98 14.67
CA VAL A 11 -1.18 15.43 13.28
C VAL A 11 0.18 15.04 12.73
N ARG A 12 0.17 14.26 11.65
CA ARG A 12 1.39 13.84 10.96
C ARG A 12 1.35 14.38 9.53
N PRO A 13 1.98 15.55 9.29
CA PRO A 13 2.03 16.15 7.97
C PRO A 13 2.62 15.18 6.94
N ALA A 14 1.97 15.08 5.78
CA ALA A 14 2.47 14.38 4.61
C ALA A 14 2.32 15.26 3.37
N ILE A 15 2.98 14.88 2.28
CA ILE A 15 3.04 15.64 1.02
C ILE A 15 1.63 15.95 0.49
N THR A 16 0.69 15.02 0.66
CA THR A 16 -0.71 15.22 0.26
C THR A 16 -1.62 15.38 1.46
N ARG A 17 -2.64 16.24 1.31
CA ARG A 17 -3.73 16.39 2.30
C ARG A 17 -4.41 15.06 2.64
N PHE A 18 -4.49 14.13 1.68
CA PHE A 18 -5.09 12.81 1.89
C PHE A 18 -4.24 11.95 2.85
N ALA A 19 -2.92 11.91 2.63
CA ALA A 19 -2.02 11.20 3.51
C ALA A 19 -1.97 11.84 4.91
N THR A 20 -1.98 13.17 5.01
CA THR A 20 -2.06 13.89 6.29
C THR A 20 -3.33 13.53 7.07
N ASN A 21 -4.48 13.57 6.42
CA ASN A 21 -5.76 13.23 7.05
C ASN A 21 -5.77 11.78 7.54
N PHE A 22 -5.33 10.84 6.69
CA PHE A 22 -5.24 9.44 7.08
C PHE A 22 -4.31 9.22 8.27
N LEU A 23 -3.10 9.78 8.25
CA LEU A 23 -2.15 9.59 9.34
C LEU A 23 -2.65 10.21 10.65
N THR A 24 -3.40 11.30 10.54
CA THR A 24 -4.05 11.92 11.70
C THR A 24 -5.09 10.99 12.31
N LEU A 25 -5.96 10.42 11.47
CA LEU A 25 -6.96 9.43 11.89
C LEU A 25 -6.33 8.17 12.51
N ASP A 26 -5.27 7.65 11.88
CA ASP A 26 -4.51 6.49 12.37
C ASP A 26 -3.82 6.79 13.72
N SER A 27 -3.28 8.00 13.88
CA SER A 27 -2.66 8.43 15.15
C SER A 27 -3.69 8.58 16.28
N ILE A 28 -4.88 9.11 15.99
CA ILE A 28 -5.99 9.18 16.95
C ILE A 28 -6.37 7.79 17.46
N LEU A 29 -6.51 6.82 16.56
CA LEU A 29 -6.79 5.43 16.95
C LEU A 29 -5.65 4.82 17.78
N THR A 30 -4.41 5.01 17.33
CA THR A 30 -3.21 4.48 17.99
C THR A 30 -3.11 4.96 19.43
N HIS A 31 -3.39 6.25 19.67
CA HIS A 31 -3.26 6.89 20.97
C HIS A 31 -4.61 7.05 21.70
N GLN A 32 -5.67 6.38 21.28
CA GLN A 32 -7.02 6.59 21.81
C GLN A 32 -7.09 6.43 23.34
N ALA A 33 -6.46 5.38 23.87
CA ALA A 33 -6.47 5.12 25.32
C ALA A 33 -5.72 6.22 26.09
N ASP A 34 -4.61 6.70 25.53
CA ASP A 34 -3.82 7.78 26.11
C ASP A 34 -4.56 9.11 26.07
N LEU A 35 -5.26 9.39 24.98
CA LEU A 35 -6.11 10.57 24.84
C LEU A 35 -7.27 10.55 25.83
N LYS A 36 -7.93 9.39 26.01
CA LYS A 36 -8.97 9.20 27.04
C LYS A 36 -8.43 9.38 28.45
N ARG A 37 -7.24 8.87 28.74
CA ARG A 37 -6.62 9.06 30.05
C ARG A 37 -6.28 10.52 30.29
N MET A 38 -5.72 11.20 29.28
CA MET A 38 -5.35 12.61 29.34
C MET A 38 -6.53 13.49 29.75
N THR A 39 -7.71 13.30 29.15
CA THR A 39 -8.91 14.12 29.42
C THR A 39 -9.43 13.96 30.85
N ASN A 40 -9.01 12.90 31.56
CA ASN A 40 -9.35 12.62 32.95
C ASN A 40 -8.26 13.03 33.95
N THR A 41 -7.17 13.66 33.51
CA THR A 41 -6.08 14.11 34.40
C THR A 41 -6.40 15.41 35.12
N ARG A 42 -5.86 15.58 36.33
CA ARG A 42 -5.95 16.85 37.07
C ARG A 42 -5.35 18.03 36.30
N GLY A 43 -4.21 17.82 35.63
CA GLY A 43 -3.56 18.85 34.82
C GLY A 43 -4.42 19.28 33.62
N TRP A 44 -5.18 18.37 33.02
CA TRP A 44 -6.18 18.72 32.01
C TRP A 44 -7.30 19.58 32.58
N ALA A 45 -7.89 19.18 33.71
CA ALA A 45 -8.96 19.93 34.36
C ALA A 45 -8.52 21.36 34.75
N GLU A 46 -7.33 21.52 35.32
CA GLU A 46 -6.78 22.82 35.70
C GLU A 46 -6.55 23.74 34.49
N ASN A 47 -6.10 23.20 33.36
CA ASN A 47 -5.95 23.97 32.12
C ASN A 47 -7.29 24.29 31.47
N TYR A 48 -8.23 23.35 31.49
CA TYR A 48 -9.58 23.52 30.96
C TYR A 48 -10.33 24.67 31.66
N MET A 49 -10.17 24.82 32.98
CA MET A 49 -10.79 25.91 33.74
C MET A 49 -10.29 27.31 33.35
N LYS A 50 -9.05 27.41 32.83
CA LYS A 50 -8.44 28.68 32.39
C LYS A 50 -8.94 29.15 31.02
N LEU A 51 -9.60 28.28 30.26
CA LEU A 51 -10.07 28.60 28.91
C LEU A 51 -11.27 29.57 28.94
N ASN A 52 -11.47 30.32 27.86
CA ASN A 52 -12.71 31.06 27.64
C ASN A 52 -13.85 30.12 27.22
N ARG A 53 -15.08 30.63 27.15
CA ARG A 53 -16.26 29.81 26.78
C ARG A 53 -16.11 29.13 25.41
N LYS A 54 -15.65 29.87 24.40
CA LYS A 54 -15.51 29.38 23.02
C LYS A 54 -14.49 28.25 22.91
N ASP A 55 -13.38 28.34 23.63
CA ASP A 55 -12.35 27.31 23.61
C ASP A 55 -12.77 26.08 24.41
N ARG A 56 -13.51 26.24 25.52
CA ARG A 56 -14.14 25.11 26.22
C ARG A 56 -15.13 24.34 25.36
N GLU A 57 -15.93 25.04 24.55
CA GLU A 57 -16.86 24.40 23.61
C GLU A 57 -16.13 23.51 22.61
N LYS A 58 -14.98 23.97 22.07
CA LYS A 58 -14.14 23.15 21.17
C LYS A 58 -13.57 21.92 21.88
N GLU A 59 -13.02 22.10 23.09
CA GLU A 59 -12.47 20.98 23.87
C GLU A 59 -13.55 19.94 24.19
N ASN A 60 -14.77 20.37 24.53
CA ASN A 60 -15.89 19.47 24.78
C ASN A 60 -16.26 18.64 23.54
N VAL A 61 -16.20 19.24 22.34
CA VAL A 61 -16.38 18.49 21.09
C VAL A 61 -15.28 17.45 20.92
N VAL A 62 -14.02 17.81 21.17
CA VAL A 62 -12.88 16.88 21.06
C VAL A 62 -13.00 15.71 22.04
N VAL A 63 -13.29 16.00 23.32
CA VAL A 63 -13.54 14.98 24.35
C VAL A 63 -14.70 14.08 23.93
N GLY A 64 -15.80 14.69 23.48
CA GLY A 64 -16.97 13.97 22.99
C GLY A 64 -16.65 13.03 21.82
N LEU A 65 -15.79 13.45 20.89
CA LEU A 65 -15.33 12.61 19.78
C LEU A 65 -14.44 11.46 20.26
N ILE A 66 -13.49 11.73 21.16
CA ILE A 66 -12.59 10.72 21.72
C ILE A 66 -13.39 9.63 22.45
N ASP A 67 -14.46 10.01 23.16
CA ASP A 67 -15.32 9.06 23.88
C ASP A 67 -16.39 8.38 23.01
N ASN A 68 -16.65 8.92 21.81
CA ASN A 68 -17.63 8.37 20.89
C ASN A 68 -17.13 7.08 20.22
N GLN A 69 -17.65 5.95 20.68
CA GLN A 69 -17.32 4.62 20.16
C GLN A 69 -17.71 4.42 18.69
N THR A 70 -18.80 5.05 18.24
CA THR A 70 -19.21 5.00 16.83
C THR A 70 -18.19 5.71 15.95
N TYR A 71 -17.76 6.92 16.35
CA TYR A 71 -16.72 7.67 15.65
C TYR A 71 -15.42 6.86 15.54
N LEU A 72 -14.96 6.29 16.65
CA LEU A 72 -13.74 5.47 16.67
C LEU A 72 -13.85 4.22 15.78
N ARG A 73 -15.00 3.54 15.80
CA ARG A 73 -15.26 2.40 14.92
C ARG A 73 -15.24 2.82 13.45
N ASP A 74 -15.81 3.97 13.13
CA ASP A 74 -15.85 4.48 11.76
C ASP A 74 -14.43 4.85 11.27
N ILE A 75 -13.62 5.49 12.12
CA ILE A 75 -12.20 5.72 11.80
C ILE A 75 -11.47 4.40 11.61
N ALA A 76 -11.69 3.40 12.48
CA ALA A 76 -11.07 2.09 12.34
C ALA A 76 -11.43 1.42 11.01
N GLY A 77 -12.68 1.56 10.56
CA GLY A 77 -13.12 1.11 9.24
C GLY A 77 -12.40 1.82 8.09
N VAL A 78 -12.24 3.14 8.17
CA VAL A 78 -11.48 3.93 7.19
C VAL A 78 -10.02 3.49 7.17
N THR A 79 -9.37 3.36 8.33
CA THR A 79 -7.98 2.93 8.44
C THR A 79 -7.76 1.52 7.91
N ALA A 80 -8.68 0.59 8.21
CA ALA A 80 -8.68 -0.78 7.73
C ALA A 80 -8.73 -0.88 6.19
N LEU A 81 -9.48 0.03 5.55
CA LEU A 81 -9.66 0.09 4.10
C LEU A 81 -8.50 0.80 3.39
N PHE A 82 -8.13 1.99 3.84
CA PHE A 82 -7.16 2.84 3.13
C PHE A 82 -5.71 2.56 3.52
N GLY A 83 -5.45 2.00 4.70
CA GLY A 83 -4.10 1.70 5.17
C GLY A 83 -3.28 0.85 4.20
N PRO A 84 -3.83 -0.26 3.66
CA PRO A 84 -3.15 -1.04 2.63
C PRO A 84 -2.83 -0.23 1.37
N LEU A 85 -3.76 0.60 0.88
CA LEU A 85 -3.55 1.41 -0.34
C LEU A 85 -2.48 2.48 -0.15
N ILE A 86 -2.42 3.10 1.04
CA ILE A 86 -1.39 4.09 1.36
C ILE A 86 0.00 3.45 1.40
N LYS A 87 0.10 2.19 1.84
CA LYS A 87 1.38 1.45 1.76
C LYS A 87 1.81 1.23 0.31
N VAL A 88 0.87 0.90 -0.60
CA VAL A 88 1.17 0.80 -2.03
C VAL A 88 1.65 2.12 -2.60
N LEU A 89 0.94 3.22 -2.32
CA LEU A 89 1.33 4.55 -2.80
C LEU A 89 2.70 4.97 -2.30
N ARG A 90 2.98 4.78 -1.00
CA ARG A 90 4.31 5.07 -0.43
C ARG A 90 5.44 4.25 -1.04
N MET A 91 5.15 3.02 -1.46
CA MET A 91 6.13 2.19 -2.13
C MET A 91 6.47 2.77 -3.51
N VAL A 92 5.46 3.16 -4.29
CA VAL A 92 5.66 3.73 -5.63
C VAL A 92 6.24 5.15 -5.62
N ASP A 93 5.94 5.93 -4.59
CA ASP A 93 6.50 7.28 -4.40
C ASP A 93 7.96 7.26 -3.91
N SER A 94 8.54 6.08 -3.66
CA SER A 94 9.94 5.94 -3.23
C SER A 94 10.87 6.03 -4.44
N ASP A 95 11.68 7.09 -4.53
CA ASP A 95 12.65 7.28 -5.61
C ASP A 95 13.82 6.27 -5.58
N ASP A 96 13.94 5.49 -4.51
CA ASP A 96 15.12 4.64 -4.24
C ASP A 96 15.21 3.36 -5.10
N LYS A 97 14.14 2.90 -5.76
CA LYS A 97 14.11 1.59 -6.45
C LYS A 97 13.22 1.58 -7.70
N ALA A 98 13.51 0.67 -8.63
CA ALA A 98 12.63 0.42 -9.78
C ALA A 98 11.35 -0.32 -9.34
N GLU A 99 10.28 0.45 -9.11
CA GLU A 99 9.02 -0.06 -8.56
C GLU A 99 8.08 -0.68 -9.61
N MET A 100 8.37 -0.54 -10.92
CA MET A 100 7.50 -1.06 -11.98
C MET A 100 7.21 -2.57 -11.86
N GLY A 101 8.20 -3.36 -11.45
CA GLY A 101 8.03 -4.80 -11.23
C GLY A 101 7.42 -5.20 -9.89
N HIS A 102 7.21 -4.23 -8.98
CA HIS A 102 6.69 -4.45 -7.63
C HIS A 102 5.26 -3.91 -7.46
N LEU A 103 4.86 -2.91 -8.26
CA LEU A 103 3.55 -2.25 -8.17
C LEU A 103 2.38 -3.21 -8.33
N TYR A 104 2.44 -4.13 -9.31
CA TYR A 104 1.36 -5.11 -9.53
C TYR A 104 1.11 -5.96 -8.28
N GLU A 105 2.18 -6.53 -7.70
CA GLU A 105 2.11 -7.31 -6.46
C GLU A 105 1.66 -6.45 -5.27
N ALA A 106 2.22 -5.26 -5.11
CA ALA A 106 1.81 -4.38 -4.02
C ALA A 106 0.30 -4.08 -4.07
N MET A 107 -0.27 -3.89 -5.27
CA MET A 107 -1.71 -3.72 -5.45
C MET A 107 -2.49 -4.97 -5.05
N ASP A 108 -2.08 -6.16 -5.50
CA ASP A 108 -2.78 -7.41 -5.17
C ASP A 108 -2.74 -7.69 -3.65
N ARG A 109 -1.55 -7.55 -3.04
CA ARG A 109 -1.39 -7.62 -1.58
C ARG A 109 -2.21 -6.57 -0.85
N GLY A 110 -2.31 -5.35 -1.41
CA GLY A 110 -3.18 -4.30 -0.90
C GLY A 110 -4.65 -4.72 -0.86
N LYS A 111 -5.14 -5.28 -1.96
CA LYS A 111 -6.50 -5.84 -2.06
C LYS A 111 -6.71 -7.00 -1.09
N PHE A 112 -5.76 -7.92 -0.99
CA PHE A 112 -5.80 -9.03 -0.03
C PHE A 112 -5.93 -8.54 1.42
N MET A 113 -5.12 -7.54 1.80
CA MET A 113 -5.19 -6.95 3.14
C MET A 113 -6.53 -6.25 3.40
N ILE A 114 -7.11 -5.58 2.40
CA ILE A 114 -8.47 -5.01 2.53
C ILE A 114 -9.50 -6.11 2.78
N LYS A 115 -9.44 -7.21 2.03
CA LYS A 115 -10.34 -8.36 2.25
C LYS A 115 -10.20 -8.90 3.67
N LYS A 116 -8.96 -9.03 4.17
CA LYS A 116 -8.67 -9.48 5.53
C LYS A 116 -9.18 -8.50 6.61
N ASN A 117 -8.99 -7.20 6.40
CA ASN A 117 -9.33 -6.18 7.40
C ASN A 117 -10.83 -5.86 7.44
N VAL A 118 -11.47 -5.77 6.27
CA VAL A 118 -12.89 -5.39 6.13
C VAL A 118 -13.83 -6.60 6.29
N CYS A 119 -13.35 -7.81 5.99
CA CYS A 119 -14.07 -9.09 6.08
C CYS A 119 -15.34 -9.19 5.21
N LYS A 120 -16.39 -8.44 5.51
CA LYS A 120 -17.68 -8.43 4.80
C LYS A 120 -17.82 -7.15 3.97
N GLY A 121 -18.32 -7.27 2.74
CA GLY A 121 -18.53 -6.10 1.87
C GLY A 121 -17.28 -5.55 1.16
N TYR A 122 -16.11 -6.18 1.33
CA TYR A 122 -14.86 -5.77 0.66
C TYR A 122 -14.97 -5.74 -0.88
N LYS A 123 -15.84 -6.57 -1.47
CA LYS A 123 -16.01 -6.67 -2.93
C LYS A 123 -16.37 -5.34 -3.58
N LYS A 124 -17.21 -4.52 -2.95
CA LYS A 124 -17.56 -3.18 -3.46
C LYS A 124 -16.32 -2.29 -3.56
N TRP A 125 -15.45 -2.35 -2.54
CA TRP A 125 -14.20 -1.60 -2.53
C TRP A 125 -13.21 -2.11 -3.57
N TRP A 126 -13.09 -3.43 -3.72
CA TRP A 126 -12.30 -4.03 -4.80
C TRP A 126 -12.75 -3.55 -6.17
N GLN A 127 -14.05 -3.54 -6.46
CA GLN A 127 -14.56 -3.01 -7.73
C GLN A 127 -14.17 -1.54 -7.96
N MET A 128 -14.20 -0.71 -6.92
CA MET A 128 -13.75 0.69 -7.01
C MET A 128 -12.24 0.81 -7.24
N ILE A 129 -11.45 -0.05 -6.61
CA ILE A 129 -9.99 -0.12 -6.78
C ILE A 129 -9.67 -0.59 -8.19
N ASP A 130 -10.27 -1.69 -8.64
CA ASP A 130 -10.06 -2.28 -9.96
C ASP A 130 -10.43 -1.29 -11.07
N LYS A 131 -11.54 -0.55 -10.91
CA LYS A 131 -11.91 0.52 -11.85
C LYS A 131 -10.84 1.61 -11.93
N ARG A 132 -10.25 2.02 -10.80
CA ARG A 132 -9.18 3.04 -10.80
C ARG A 132 -7.86 2.48 -11.33
N TRP A 133 -7.52 1.25 -10.94
CA TRP A 133 -6.36 0.51 -11.41
C TRP A 133 -6.38 0.44 -12.93
N ASN A 134 -7.42 -0.16 -13.52
CA ASN A 134 -7.52 -0.37 -14.97
C ASN A 134 -7.58 0.92 -15.79
N ASN A 135 -8.12 2.01 -15.22
CA ASN A 135 -8.30 3.27 -15.94
C ASN A 135 -7.13 4.26 -15.80
N GLN A 136 -6.35 4.17 -14.72
CA GLN A 136 -5.41 5.24 -14.35
C GLN A 136 -4.00 4.75 -14.00
N LEU A 137 -3.86 3.58 -13.38
CA LEU A 137 -2.59 3.15 -12.77
C LEU A 137 -1.98 1.93 -13.47
N HIS A 138 -2.81 0.99 -13.92
CA HIS A 138 -2.38 -0.18 -14.64
C HIS A 138 -1.91 0.20 -16.04
N GLN A 139 -0.77 -0.33 -16.45
CA GLN A 139 -0.23 -0.25 -17.80
C GLN A 139 0.44 -1.59 -18.10
N ASP A 140 0.52 -1.95 -19.38
CA ASP A 140 1.14 -3.19 -19.82
C ASP A 140 2.60 -3.33 -19.32
N ILE A 141 3.31 -2.20 -19.14
CA ILE A 141 4.66 -2.18 -18.59
C ILE A 141 4.74 -2.63 -17.12
N HIS A 142 3.70 -2.37 -16.31
CA HIS A 142 3.64 -2.85 -14.93
C HIS A 142 3.40 -4.37 -14.89
N ALA A 143 2.51 -4.86 -15.75
CA ALA A 143 2.30 -6.30 -15.93
C ALA A 143 3.57 -7.01 -16.42
N ALA A 144 4.25 -6.45 -17.43
CA ALA A 144 5.51 -6.96 -17.93
C ALA A 144 6.62 -6.94 -16.87
N GLY A 145 6.72 -5.85 -16.10
CA GLY A 145 7.70 -5.73 -15.02
C GLY A 145 7.49 -6.78 -13.92
N TYR A 146 6.23 -7.03 -13.55
CA TYR A 146 5.89 -8.07 -12.60
C TYR A 146 6.21 -9.47 -13.14
N PHE A 147 5.79 -9.76 -14.38
CA PHE A 147 6.08 -11.02 -15.07
C PHE A 147 7.58 -11.33 -15.09
N LEU A 148 8.40 -10.35 -15.48
CA LEU A 148 9.84 -10.51 -15.63
C LEU A 148 10.61 -10.49 -14.30
N ASN A 149 9.95 -10.26 -13.17
CA ASN A 149 10.60 -10.23 -11.86
C ASN A 149 10.77 -11.67 -11.34
N PRO A 150 11.99 -12.24 -11.28
CA PRO A 150 12.18 -13.64 -10.91
C PRO A 150 11.74 -13.93 -9.47
N LYS A 151 11.79 -12.93 -8.58
CA LYS A 151 11.31 -13.07 -7.20
C LYS A 151 9.83 -13.42 -7.16
N TYR A 152 9.04 -12.80 -8.03
CA TYR A 152 7.60 -13.05 -8.10
C TYR A 152 7.30 -14.26 -8.97
N GLN A 153 7.92 -14.36 -10.14
CA GLN A 153 7.72 -15.46 -11.08
C GLN A 153 8.03 -16.84 -10.48
N TYR A 154 8.90 -16.90 -9.47
CA TYR A 154 9.35 -18.14 -8.84
C TYR A 154 8.90 -18.32 -7.40
N ALA A 155 7.99 -17.46 -6.91
CA ALA A 155 7.36 -17.63 -5.62
C ALA A 155 6.49 -18.90 -5.58
N ASN A 156 6.24 -19.43 -4.38
CA ASN A 156 5.50 -20.69 -4.22
C ASN A 156 4.00 -20.58 -4.56
N ASP A 157 3.49 -19.35 -4.63
CA ASP A 157 2.09 -18.98 -4.81
C ASP A 157 1.85 -18.24 -6.13
N VAL A 158 2.73 -18.40 -7.13
CA VAL A 158 2.58 -17.79 -8.45
C VAL A 158 1.24 -18.19 -9.06
N VAL A 159 0.40 -17.19 -9.30
CA VAL A 159 -0.80 -17.32 -10.12
C VAL A 159 -0.40 -17.06 -11.56
N ASN A 160 -0.64 -18.03 -12.45
CA ASN A 160 -0.59 -17.79 -13.89
C ASN A 160 -1.77 -16.90 -14.27
N ASP A 161 -1.52 -15.60 -14.26
CA ASP A 161 -2.50 -14.58 -14.58
C ASP A 161 -2.39 -14.21 -16.06
N ASP A 162 -3.47 -14.45 -16.82
CA ASP A 162 -3.56 -14.11 -18.24
C ASP A 162 -3.43 -12.60 -18.46
N GLU A 163 -3.86 -11.75 -17.52
CA GLU A 163 -3.67 -10.30 -17.60
C GLU A 163 -2.19 -9.95 -17.66
N VAL A 164 -1.40 -10.57 -16.78
CA VAL A 164 0.05 -10.37 -16.65
C VAL A 164 0.77 -10.83 -17.92
N LEU A 165 0.50 -12.05 -18.37
CA LEU A 165 1.15 -12.61 -19.57
C LEU A 165 0.79 -11.81 -20.83
N ASN A 166 -0.48 -11.43 -20.99
CA ASN A 166 -0.91 -10.63 -22.13
C ASN A 166 -0.31 -9.22 -22.09
N GLY A 167 -0.20 -8.60 -20.90
CA GLY A 167 0.49 -7.34 -20.71
C GLY A 167 1.95 -7.41 -21.16
N PHE A 168 2.67 -8.46 -20.73
CA PHE A 168 4.04 -8.72 -21.19
C PHE A 168 4.13 -8.83 -22.72
N HIS A 169 3.29 -9.64 -23.36
CA HIS A 169 3.30 -9.78 -24.81
C HIS A 169 2.96 -8.46 -25.54
N ARG A 170 2.05 -7.64 -25.00
CA ARG A 170 1.75 -6.31 -25.56
C ARG A 170 2.95 -5.39 -25.50
N VAL A 171 3.73 -5.41 -24.42
CA VAL A 171 5.00 -4.65 -24.33
C VAL A 171 6.01 -5.14 -25.36
N VAL A 172 6.25 -6.44 -25.46
CA VAL A 172 7.20 -7.01 -26.43
C VAL A 172 6.82 -6.62 -27.86
N ASN A 173 5.54 -6.73 -28.22
CA ASN A 173 5.05 -6.35 -29.54
C ASN A 173 5.17 -4.85 -29.83
N ARG A 174 5.11 -3.99 -28.81
CA ARG A 174 5.25 -2.54 -28.95
C ARG A 174 6.72 -2.09 -29.02
N MET A 175 7.61 -2.76 -28.29
CA MET A 175 9.01 -2.37 -28.20
C MET A 175 9.87 -2.95 -29.33
N MET A 176 9.51 -4.12 -29.86
CA MET A 176 10.31 -4.84 -30.85
C MET A 176 9.65 -4.77 -32.22
N ASN A 177 10.35 -4.18 -33.18
CA ASN A 177 9.83 -3.99 -34.54
C ASN A 177 10.05 -5.22 -35.43
N ASP A 178 11.01 -6.09 -35.09
CA ASP A 178 11.39 -7.23 -35.91
C ASP A 178 10.75 -8.54 -35.44
N ASN A 179 10.34 -9.38 -36.39
CA ASN A 179 9.63 -10.63 -36.08
C ASN A 179 10.55 -11.66 -35.44
N GLU A 180 11.83 -11.65 -35.78
CA GLU A 180 12.80 -12.65 -35.33
C GLU A 180 13.11 -12.49 -33.84
N THR A 181 13.39 -11.27 -33.38
CA THR A 181 13.60 -10.96 -31.96
C THR A 181 12.34 -11.27 -31.16
N ARG A 182 11.15 -10.93 -31.65
CA ARG A 182 9.89 -11.29 -30.97
C ARG A 182 9.74 -12.80 -30.83
N LEU A 183 10.04 -13.57 -31.87
CA LEU A 183 9.99 -15.03 -31.82
C LEU A 183 11.02 -15.59 -30.83
N ASN A 184 12.23 -15.02 -30.79
CA ASN A 184 13.28 -15.44 -29.86
C ASN A 184 12.91 -15.10 -28.41
N ILE A 185 12.37 -13.92 -28.15
CA ILE A 185 11.84 -13.54 -26.82
C ILE A 185 10.76 -14.54 -26.40
N ASN A 186 9.79 -14.85 -27.26
CA ASN A 186 8.72 -15.80 -26.94
C ASN A 186 9.26 -17.21 -26.58
N LYS A 187 10.32 -17.68 -27.25
CA LYS A 187 10.99 -18.93 -26.89
C LYS A 187 11.67 -18.84 -25.52
N GLU A 188 12.34 -17.73 -25.22
CA GLU A 188 13.00 -17.51 -23.94
C GLU A 188 11.99 -17.28 -22.79
N THR A 189 10.79 -16.75 -23.07
CA THR A 189 9.69 -16.60 -22.10
C THR A 189 9.34 -17.92 -21.44
N GLU A 190 9.17 -18.99 -22.22
CA GLU A 190 8.87 -20.33 -21.66
C GLU A 190 10.04 -20.88 -20.85
N ARG A 191 11.28 -20.65 -21.30
CA ARG A 191 12.48 -21.06 -20.54
C ARG A 191 12.58 -20.36 -19.20
N PHE A 192 12.30 -19.06 -19.20
CA PHE A 192 12.23 -18.25 -18.00
C PHE A 192 11.14 -18.76 -17.06
N ARG A 193 9.90 -18.96 -17.52
CA ARG A 193 8.80 -19.46 -16.68
C ARG A 193 9.09 -20.84 -16.08
N LEU A 194 9.64 -21.75 -16.87
CA LEU A 194 9.89 -23.14 -16.48
C LEU A 194 11.20 -23.35 -15.72
N LYS A 195 11.99 -22.30 -15.46
CA LYS A 195 13.32 -22.38 -14.85
C LYS A 195 14.23 -23.37 -15.59
N THR A 196 14.29 -23.28 -16.91
CA THR A 196 15.16 -24.15 -17.72
C THR A 196 16.35 -23.37 -18.31
N GLY A 197 17.36 -24.10 -18.78
CA GLY A 197 18.59 -23.49 -19.31
C GLY A 197 19.31 -22.63 -18.26
N ALA A 198 19.74 -21.43 -18.66
CA ALA A 198 20.45 -20.50 -17.77
C ALA A 198 19.62 -20.07 -16.55
N PHE A 199 18.30 -19.93 -16.71
CA PHE A 199 17.39 -19.54 -15.63
C PHE A 199 17.26 -20.63 -14.56
N GLY A 200 17.45 -21.90 -14.92
CA GLY A 200 17.45 -23.04 -14.00
C GLY A 200 18.75 -23.26 -13.25
N SER A 201 19.82 -22.54 -13.58
CA SER A 201 21.13 -22.74 -12.97
C SER A 201 21.12 -22.40 -11.48
N ASN A 202 21.91 -23.14 -10.69
CA ASN A 202 22.08 -22.86 -9.25
C ASN A 202 22.55 -21.42 -8.99
N GLN A 203 23.40 -20.89 -9.87
CA GLN A 203 23.86 -19.51 -9.81
C GLN A 203 22.69 -18.53 -9.94
N PHE A 204 21.85 -18.67 -10.97
CA PHE A 204 20.68 -17.82 -11.16
C PHE A 204 19.72 -17.93 -9.97
N GLN A 205 19.37 -19.15 -9.55
CA GLN A 205 18.43 -19.39 -8.45
C GLN A 205 18.94 -18.80 -7.12
N SER A 206 20.25 -18.85 -6.85
CA SER A 206 20.84 -18.22 -5.66
C SER A 206 20.83 -16.68 -5.71
N ALA A 207 20.74 -16.10 -6.91
CA ALA A 207 20.76 -14.66 -7.14
C ALA A 207 19.35 -14.04 -7.22
N VAL A 208 18.28 -14.82 -7.44
CA VAL A 208 16.89 -14.35 -7.57
C VAL A 208 16.46 -13.38 -6.47
N ASN A 209 16.86 -13.64 -5.22
CA ASN A 209 16.51 -12.79 -4.07
C ASN A 209 17.50 -11.64 -3.82
N ARG A 210 18.61 -11.59 -4.55
CA ARG A 210 19.73 -10.65 -4.36
C ARG A 210 19.85 -9.63 -5.49
N CYS A 211 19.44 -9.98 -6.72
CA CYS A 211 19.52 -9.13 -7.90
C CYS A 211 18.12 -8.73 -8.34
N LEU A 212 17.54 -7.72 -7.68
CA LEU A 212 16.26 -7.16 -8.11
C LEU A 212 16.48 -6.17 -9.26
N PRO A 213 15.57 -6.08 -10.25
CA PRO A 213 15.63 -5.04 -11.27
C PRO A 213 15.73 -3.65 -10.60
N GLY A 214 16.71 -2.84 -11.01
CA GLY A 214 16.92 -1.47 -10.47
C GLY A 214 17.65 -1.37 -9.13
N SER A 215 18.34 -2.41 -8.68
CA SER A 215 19.16 -2.36 -7.45
C SER A 215 20.59 -1.82 -7.64
N ASN A 216 20.98 -1.52 -8.89
CA ASN A 216 22.32 -1.04 -9.27
C ASN A 216 22.30 0.24 -10.14
N SER A 217 21.22 1.03 -10.09
CA SER A 217 21.11 2.31 -10.80
C SER A 217 21.23 3.48 -9.85
#